data_AF-A0A2S7U7M5-F1
#
_entry.id   AF-A0A2S7U7M5-F1
#
_cell.length_a   1.000
_cell.length_b   1.000
_cell.length_c   1.000
_cell.angle_alpha   90.00
_cell.angle_beta   90.00
_cell.angle_gamma   90.00
#
_symmetry.space_group_name_H-M   'P 1'
#
loop_
_entity.id
_entity.type
_entity.pdbx_description
1 polymer ?
#
loop_
_entity_poly.entity_id
_entity_poly.type
_entity_poly.pdbx_seq_one_letter_code
_entity_poly.pdbx_strand_id
1 'polypeptide(L)'
;MKTYINITAALVFLLSIQSNAQVFKDQLDEIYLGSAKAELNDFILLNSEISNSDRFKFSKALRAARNGQDSLVFMSDKYRLALTEVEYLKLIRRTANQSSDSTEFVAKLSAELPNLKEVIESDASYVDMYDKVRPATFYGRIEALPDVL
;
A
#
# COMPACT_ATOMS: atom_id res chain seq x y z
N MET A 1 20.71 62.94 -20.44
CA MET A 1 21.05 61.91 -19.42
C MET A 1 19.96 61.87 -18.37
N LYS A 2 19.03 60.89 -18.42
CA LYS A 2 18.13 60.46 -17.31
C LYS A 2 17.05 59.43 -17.72
N THR A 3 17.22 58.71 -18.84
CA THR A 3 16.23 57.72 -19.31
C THR A 3 16.69 56.26 -19.17
N TYR A 4 17.99 56.02 -18.95
CA TYR A 4 18.55 54.66 -18.88
C TYR A 4 18.44 54.00 -17.49
N ILE A 5 18.10 54.76 -16.44
CA ILE A 5 18.02 54.23 -15.06
C ILE A 5 16.67 53.54 -14.79
N ASN A 6 15.62 53.85 -15.56
CA ASN A 6 14.28 53.31 -15.29
C ASN A 6 14.01 51.96 -15.98
N ILE A 7 14.83 51.56 -16.96
CA ILE A 7 14.65 50.27 -17.66
C ILE A 7 15.29 49.12 -16.88
N THR A 8 16.39 49.38 -16.15
CA THR A 8 17.07 48.35 -15.35
C THR A 8 16.24 47.94 -14.12
N ALA A 9 15.51 48.85 -13.48
CA ALA A 9 14.69 48.52 -12.31
C ALA A 9 13.49 47.61 -12.66
N ALA A 10 12.88 47.79 -13.84
CA ALA A 10 11.79 46.94 -14.31
C ALA A 10 12.26 45.51 -14.67
N LEU A 11 13.50 45.37 -15.15
CA LEU A 11 14.06 44.06 -15.53
C LEU A 11 14.42 43.19 -14.31
N VAL A 12 14.84 43.81 -13.20
CA VAL A 12 15.17 43.07 -11.96
C VAL A 12 13.92 42.52 -11.27
N PHE A 13 12.77 43.20 -11.38
CA PHE A 13 11.52 42.74 -10.73
C PHE A 13 10.89 41.51 -11.42
N LEU A 14 11.15 41.32 -12.72
CA LEU A 14 10.66 40.15 -13.47
C LEU A 14 11.43 38.86 -13.17
N LEU A 15 12.67 38.96 -12.66
CA LEU A 15 13.50 37.81 -12.32
C LEU A 15 13.20 37.21 -10.93
N SER A 16 12.44 37.92 -10.09
CA SER A 16 12.04 37.46 -8.75
C SER A 16 10.75 36.64 -8.70
N ILE A 17 10.11 36.39 -9.85
CA ILE A 17 9.01 35.41 -9.91
C ILE A 17 9.65 34.02 -10.01
N GLN A 18 10.09 33.51 -8.86
CA GLN A 18 10.32 32.08 -8.72
C GLN A 18 8.97 31.39 -8.88
N SER A 19 8.67 30.96 -10.11
CA SER A 19 7.66 29.95 -10.32
C SER A 19 8.10 28.72 -9.54
N ASN A 20 7.44 28.46 -8.42
CA ASN A 20 7.38 27.11 -7.88
C ASN A 20 6.64 26.30 -8.94
N ALA A 21 7.38 25.80 -9.93
CA ALA A 21 6.89 24.76 -10.80
C ALA A 21 6.56 23.61 -9.86
N GLN A 22 5.27 23.46 -9.54
CA GLN A 22 4.76 22.22 -8.98
C GLN A 22 5.12 21.16 -10.01
N VAL A 23 6.14 20.38 -9.69
CA VAL A 23 6.45 19.16 -10.42
C VAL A 23 5.28 18.24 -10.14
N PHE A 24 4.24 18.32 -10.97
CA PHE A 24 3.25 17.28 -11.07
C PHE A 24 4.00 16.04 -11.52
N LYS A 25 4.32 15.18 -10.54
CA LYS A 25 4.85 13.84 -10.76
C LYS A 25 3.69 12.90 -11.07
N ASP A 26 2.71 13.37 -11.83
CA ASP A 26 1.69 12.51 -12.40
C ASP A 26 2.36 11.83 -13.59
N GLN A 27 2.86 10.62 -13.34
CA GLN A 27 3.12 9.69 -14.41
C GLN A 27 1.81 9.56 -15.18
N LEU A 28 1.78 10.00 -16.44
CA LEU A 28 0.62 9.82 -17.31
C LEU A 28 0.26 8.33 -17.31
N ASP A 29 -0.94 8.00 -16.83
CA ASP A 29 -1.45 6.64 -16.87
C ASP A 29 -1.52 6.16 -18.32
N GLU A 30 -0.99 4.96 -18.58
CA GLU A 30 -1.10 4.32 -19.89
C GLU A 30 -2.56 3.99 -20.19
N ILE A 31 -3.13 4.67 -21.19
CA ILE A 31 -4.49 4.40 -21.67
C ILE A 31 -4.44 3.20 -22.64
N TYR A 32 -5.04 2.08 -22.24
CA TYR A 32 -5.20 0.91 -23.08
C TYR A 32 -6.52 0.98 -23.85
N LEU A 33 -6.45 1.22 -25.16
CA LEU A 33 -7.60 1.14 -26.06
C LEU A 33 -7.80 -0.32 -26.51
N GLY A 34 -8.80 -0.99 -25.93
CA GLY A 34 -9.39 -2.20 -26.52
C GLY A 34 -9.35 -3.46 -25.65
N SER A 35 -10.53 -4.09 -25.53
CA SER A 35 -10.87 -5.32 -24.82
C SER A 35 -10.69 -5.28 -23.29
N ALA A 36 -11.76 -5.63 -22.57
CA ALA A 36 -11.80 -5.71 -21.11
C ALA A 36 -10.59 -6.52 -20.62
N LYS A 37 -9.62 -5.82 -20.03
CA LYS A 37 -8.40 -6.43 -19.51
C LYS A 37 -8.82 -7.30 -18.34
N ALA A 38 -8.39 -8.56 -18.33
CA ALA A 38 -8.51 -9.39 -17.13
C ALA A 38 -7.83 -8.64 -15.98
N GLU A 39 -8.57 -8.44 -14.89
CA GLU A 39 -8.04 -7.83 -13.67
C GLU A 39 -6.86 -8.69 -13.20
N LEU A 40 -5.66 -8.13 -13.21
CA LEU A 40 -4.48 -8.78 -12.65
C LEU A 40 -4.45 -8.47 -11.18
N ASN A 41 -4.43 -9.50 -10.33
CA ASN A 41 -4.40 -9.34 -8.89
C ASN A 41 -3.54 -10.42 -8.23
N ASP A 42 -2.24 -10.16 -8.15
CA ASP A 42 -1.27 -11.09 -7.57
C ASP A 42 -1.44 -11.23 -6.04
N PHE A 43 -2.12 -10.28 -5.40
CA PHE A 43 -2.36 -10.30 -3.95
C PHE A 43 -3.24 -11.49 -3.53
N ILE A 44 -4.15 -11.94 -4.41
CA ILE A 44 -5.08 -13.05 -4.11
C ILE A 44 -4.32 -14.33 -3.76
N LEU A 45 -3.25 -14.63 -4.51
CA LEU A 45 -2.48 -15.87 -4.30
C LEU A 45 -1.81 -15.85 -2.92
N LEU A 46 -1.10 -14.77 -2.60
CA LEU A 46 -0.43 -14.64 -1.30
C LEU A 46 -1.45 -14.63 -0.15
N ASN A 47 -2.58 -13.96 -0.31
CA ASN A 47 -3.63 -13.93 0.72
C ASN A 47 -4.20 -15.33 0.95
N SER A 48 -4.53 -16.04 -0.13
CA SER A 48 -4.99 -17.43 -0.06
C SER A 48 -3.97 -18.33 0.64
N GLU A 49 -2.68 -18.17 0.36
CA GLU A 49 -1.61 -18.92 1.06
C GLU A 49 -1.57 -18.63 2.56
N ILE A 50 -1.79 -17.37 2.96
CA ILE A 50 -1.82 -16.99 4.37
C ILE A 50 -3.07 -17.57 5.04
N SER A 51 -4.25 -17.28 4.48
CA SER A 51 -5.56 -17.61 5.04
C SER A 51 -5.81 -19.11 5.13
N ASN A 52 -5.39 -19.88 4.12
CA ASN A 52 -5.59 -21.32 4.08
C ASN A 52 -4.52 -22.13 4.83
N SER A 53 -3.49 -21.48 5.38
CA SER A 53 -2.43 -22.20 6.08
C SER A 53 -2.84 -22.53 7.52
N ASP A 54 -2.82 -23.81 7.88
CA ASP A 54 -3.02 -24.27 9.26
C ASP A 54 -1.98 -23.71 10.23
N ARG A 55 -0.74 -23.50 9.75
CA ARG A 55 0.40 -23.04 10.55
C ARG A 55 1.24 -22.05 9.76
N PHE A 56 0.65 -20.91 9.41
CA PHE A 56 1.37 -19.85 8.71
C PHE A 56 2.53 -19.34 9.57
N LYS A 57 3.78 -19.47 9.08
CA LYS A 57 4.97 -18.97 9.77
C LYS A 57 5.36 -17.60 9.23
N PHE A 58 4.78 -16.55 9.79
CA PHE A 58 4.99 -15.17 9.34
C PHE A 58 6.47 -14.78 9.19
N SER A 59 7.31 -15.18 10.16
CA SER A 59 8.75 -14.90 10.12
C SER A 59 9.47 -15.61 8.97
N LYS A 60 9.02 -16.80 8.57
CA LYS A 60 9.56 -17.55 7.43
C LYS A 60 9.13 -16.88 6.12
N ALA A 61 7.85 -16.53 5.98
CA ALA A 61 7.34 -15.83 4.81
C ALA A 61 8.07 -14.49 4.59
N LEU A 62 8.21 -13.67 5.64
CA LEU A 62 8.91 -12.40 5.55
C LEU A 62 10.41 -12.56 5.19
N ARG A 63 11.05 -13.66 5.62
CA ARG A 63 12.43 -13.96 5.23
C ARG A 63 12.53 -14.39 3.77
N ALA A 64 11.60 -15.23 3.30
CA ALA A 64 11.55 -15.66 1.90
C ALA A 64 11.33 -14.47 0.96
N ALA A 65 10.33 -13.62 1.25
CA ALA A 65 10.02 -12.42 0.46
C ALA A 65 11.22 -11.45 0.36
N ARG A 66 12.04 -11.32 1.43
CA ARG A 66 13.26 -10.50 1.40
C ARG A 66 14.33 -11.01 0.45
N ASN A 67 14.37 -12.33 0.26
CA ASN A 67 15.35 -12.97 -0.62
C ASN A 67 14.86 -13.00 -2.08
N GLY A 68 13.55 -13.19 -2.30
CA GLY A 68 12.95 -13.21 -3.64
C GLY A 68 12.83 -11.82 -4.28
N GLN A 69 12.55 -10.79 -3.47
CA GLN A 69 12.25 -9.43 -3.96
C GLN A 69 11.06 -9.38 -4.94
N ASP A 70 10.16 -10.36 -4.84
CA ASP A 70 8.98 -10.46 -5.67
C ASP A 70 8.05 -9.26 -5.45
N SER A 71 7.38 -8.85 -6.53
CA SER A 71 6.43 -7.74 -6.54
C SER A 71 5.03 -8.26 -6.81
N LEU A 72 4.07 -7.79 -6.01
CA LEU A 72 2.64 -8.03 -6.17
C LEU A 72 2.05 -6.88 -6.97
N VAL A 73 1.39 -7.19 -8.09
CA VAL A 73 0.74 -6.20 -8.94
C VAL A 73 -0.76 -6.36 -8.88
N PHE A 74 -1.43 -5.22 -8.75
CA PHE A 74 -2.84 -5.07 -8.99
C PHE A 74 -3.06 -4.11 -10.15
N MET A 75 -3.81 -4.54 -11.16
CA MET A 75 -4.15 -3.72 -12.32
C MET A 75 -5.61 -3.97 -12.72
N SER A 76 -6.39 -2.91 -12.65
CA SER A 76 -7.75 -2.82 -13.17
C SER A 76 -7.85 -1.68 -14.19
N ASP A 77 -9.04 -1.47 -14.75
CA ASP A 77 -9.29 -0.34 -15.66
C ASP A 77 -9.08 1.03 -15.00
N LYS A 78 -9.15 1.10 -13.66
CA LYS A 78 -9.11 2.35 -12.88
C LYS A 78 -7.84 2.52 -12.06
N TYR A 79 -7.19 1.43 -11.68
CA TYR A 79 -6.15 1.46 -10.67
C TYR A 79 -4.97 0.59 -11.07
N ARG A 80 -3.78 1.09 -10.75
CA ARG A 80 -2.54 0.31 -10.75
C ARG A 80 -1.88 0.44 -9.38
N LEU A 81 -1.50 -0.69 -8.81
CA LEU A 81 -0.74 -0.76 -7.56
C LEU A 81 0.35 -1.82 -7.73
N ALA A 82 1.55 -1.49 -7.28
CA ALA A 82 2.65 -2.44 -7.17
C ALA A 82 3.28 -2.30 -5.79
N LEU A 83 3.44 -3.40 -5.09
CA LEU A 83 4.12 -3.47 -3.80
C LEU A 83 5.05 -4.67 -3.79
N THR A 84 6.21 -4.55 -3.16
CA THR A 84 7.00 -5.76 -2.89
C THR A 84 6.24 -6.65 -1.90
N GLU A 85 6.40 -7.97 -2.01
CA GLU A 85 5.82 -8.90 -1.02
C GLU A 85 6.24 -8.54 0.41
N VAL A 86 7.47 -8.06 0.59
CA VAL A 86 7.99 -7.63 1.89
C VAL A 86 7.20 -6.45 2.44
N GLU A 87 6.90 -5.45 1.62
CA GLU A 87 6.11 -4.28 2.02
C GLU A 87 4.70 -4.70 2.38
N TYR A 88 4.08 -5.55 1.55
CA TYR A 88 2.73 -6.04 1.80
C TYR A 88 2.65 -6.85 3.10
N LEU A 89 3.57 -7.80 3.31
CA LEU A 89 3.65 -8.56 4.56
C LEU A 89 3.86 -7.64 5.78
N LYS A 90 4.75 -6.65 5.69
CA LYS A 90 4.93 -5.68 6.79
C LYS A 90 3.66 -4.88 7.06
N LEU A 91 2.96 -4.46 6.01
CA LEU A 91 1.71 -3.73 6.10
C LEU A 91 0.64 -4.57 6.82
N ILE A 92 0.33 -5.77 6.34
CA ILE A 92 -0.69 -6.62 6.97
C ILE A 92 -0.34 -6.94 8.43
N ARG A 93 0.94 -7.14 8.76
CA ARG A 93 1.36 -7.37 10.16
C ARG A 93 1.16 -6.13 11.02
N ARG A 94 1.49 -4.95 10.50
CA ARG A 94 1.30 -3.67 11.21
C ARG A 94 -0.18 -3.42 11.45
N THR A 95 -1.00 -3.59 10.41
CA THR A 95 -2.45 -3.40 10.49
C THR A 95 -3.07 -4.39 11.47
N ALA A 96 -2.74 -5.68 11.38
CA ALA A 96 -3.21 -6.69 12.33
C ALA A 96 -2.79 -6.40 13.78
N ASN A 97 -1.62 -5.78 14.00
CA ASN A 97 -1.20 -5.36 15.33
C ASN A 97 -2.03 -4.17 15.84
N GLN A 98 -2.45 -3.26 14.96
CA GLN A 98 -3.21 -2.07 15.32
C GLN A 98 -4.72 -2.31 15.41
N SER A 99 -5.20 -3.46 14.97
CA SER A 99 -6.62 -3.85 15.02
C SER A 99 -6.94 -4.70 16.24
N SER A 100 -8.17 -4.57 16.71
CA SER A 100 -8.74 -5.32 17.83
C SER A 100 -9.43 -6.59 17.35
N ASP A 101 -9.98 -6.56 16.13
CA ASP A 101 -10.67 -7.67 15.48
C ASP A 101 -10.46 -7.67 13.96
N SER A 102 -10.99 -8.69 13.29
CA SER A 102 -10.90 -8.87 11.84
C SER A 102 -11.68 -7.81 11.05
N THR A 103 -12.76 -7.25 11.61
CA THR A 103 -13.53 -6.19 10.95
C THR A 103 -12.74 -4.89 10.92
N GLU A 104 -12.13 -4.51 12.05
CA GLU A 104 -11.25 -3.36 12.15
C GLU A 104 -9.99 -3.55 11.30
N PHE A 105 -9.47 -4.78 11.21
CA PHE A 105 -8.37 -5.13 10.31
C PHE A 105 -8.70 -4.87 8.85
N VAL A 106 -9.82 -5.40 8.35
CA VAL A 106 -10.28 -5.20 6.96
C VAL A 106 -10.47 -3.71 6.69
N ALA A 107 -11.17 -2.98 7.57
CA ALA A 107 -11.43 -1.55 7.39
C ALA A 107 -10.14 -0.73 7.32
N LYS A 108 -9.17 -0.99 8.21
CA LYS A 108 -7.87 -0.30 8.20
C LYS A 108 -7.03 -0.68 6.99
N LEU A 109 -7.02 -1.95 6.59
CA LEU A 109 -6.25 -2.39 5.42
C LEU A 109 -6.81 -1.77 4.13
N SER A 110 -8.13 -1.71 3.98
CA SER A 110 -8.82 -1.02 2.88
C SER A 110 -8.49 0.47 2.82
N ALA A 111 -8.33 1.12 3.97
CA ALA A 111 -7.93 2.53 4.04
C ALA A 111 -6.46 2.75 3.63
N GLU A 112 -5.57 1.82 3.98
CA GLU A 112 -4.15 1.88 3.62
C GLU A 112 -3.90 1.51 2.14
N LEU A 113 -4.77 0.69 1.53
CA LEU A 113 -4.71 0.24 0.14
C LEU A 113 -6.00 0.60 -0.62
N PRO A 114 -6.30 1.88 -0.85
CA PRO A 114 -7.56 2.30 -1.47
C PRO A 114 -7.79 1.71 -2.87
N ASN A 115 -6.71 1.45 -3.61
CA ASN A 115 -6.75 0.81 -4.93
C ASN A 115 -7.29 -0.63 -4.88
N LEU A 116 -7.16 -1.30 -3.74
CA LEU A 116 -7.62 -2.67 -3.50
C LEU A 116 -8.91 -2.72 -2.65
N LYS A 117 -9.49 -1.57 -2.30
CA LYS A 117 -10.60 -1.49 -1.34
C LYS A 117 -11.76 -2.45 -1.67
N GLU A 118 -12.23 -2.43 -2.91
CA GLU A 118 -13.36 -3.28 -3.33
C GLU A 118 -13.02 -4.77 -3.23
N VAL A 119 -11.77 -5.15 -3.53
CA VAL A 119 -11.27 -6.53 -3.39
C VAL A 119 -11.21 -6.92 -1.91
N ILE A 120 -10.61 -6.07 -1.07
CA ILE A 120 -10.43 -6.33 0.36
C ILE A 120 -11.77 -6.46 1.09
N GLU A 121 -12.74 -5.62 0.75
CA GLU A 121 -14.06 -5.61 1.40
C GLU A 121 -14.98 -6.75 0.92
N SER A 122 -14.75 -7.30 -0.27
CA SER A 122 -15.59 -8.37 -0.85
C SER A 122 -15.04 -9.78 -0.64
N ASP A 123 -13.73 -9.93 -0.39
CA ASP A 123 -13.09 -11.23 -0.21
C ASP A 123 -12.98 -11.61 1.28
N ALA A 124 -13.69 -12.67 1.67
CA ALA A 124 -13.67 -13.21 3.02
C ALA A 124 -12.28 -13.70 3.47
N SER A 125 -11.36 -13.98 2.54
CA SER A 125 -10.00 -14.42 2.87
C SER A 125 -9.24 -13.39 3.72
N TYR A 126 -9.57 -12.09 3.62
CA TYR A 126 -8.97 -11.03 4.42
C TYR A 126 -9.42 -11.07 5.89
N VAL A 127 -10.63 -11.56 6.16
CA VAL A 127 -11.12 -11.80 7.52
C VAL A 127 -10.30 -12.92 8.15
N ASP A 128 -10.15 -14.04 7.44
CA ASP A 128 -9.36 -15.19 7.91
C ASP A 128 -7.87 -14.85 8.08
N MET A 129 -7.36 -13.95 7.23
CA MET A 129 -5.97 -13.49 7.28
C MET A 129 -5.64 -12.81 8.61
N TYR A 130 -6.60 -12.11 9.22
CA TYR A 130 -6.41 -11.50 10.54
C TYR A 130 -6.01 -12.56 11.58
N ASP A 131 -6.75 -13.67 11.66
CA ASP A 131 -6.52 -14.72 12.65
C ASP A 131 -5.18 -15.43 12.45
N LYS A 132 -4.70 -15.51 11.20
CA LYS A 132 -3.40 -16.11 10.87
C LYS A 132 -2.23 -15.17 11.18
N VAL A 133 -2.42 -13.86 11.03
CA VAL A 133 -1.35 -12.86 11.20
C VAL A 133 -1.27 -12.35 12.64
N ARG A 134 -2.40 -12.15 13.33
CA ARG A 134 -2.49 -11.56 14.69
C ARG A 134 -1.54 -12.25 15.68
N PRO A 135 -1.44 -13.58 15.77
CA PRO A 135 -0.52 -14.23 16.73
C PRO A 135 0.96 -13.88 16.53
N ALA A 136 1.37 -13.47 15.33
CA ALA A 136 2.74 -13.06 15.03
C ALA A 136 3.04 -11.58 15.35
N THR A 137 2.04 -10.82 15.80
CA THR A 137 2.15 -9.40 16.17
C THR A 137 2.62 -9.23 17.62
N PHE A 138 2.82 -8.00 18.07
CA PHE A 138 3.16 -7.73 19.47
C PHE A 138 1.94 -7.93 20.37
N TYR A 139 0.81 -7.32 20.02
CA TYR A 139 -0.41 -7.44 20.83
C TYR A 139 -1.00 -8.85 20.81
N GLY A 140 -0.95 -9.56 19.68
CA GLY A 140 -1.38 -10.97 19.65
C GLY A 140 -0.51 -11.89 20.51
N ARG A 141 0.76 -11.55 20.77
CA ARG A 141 1.58 -12.28 21.75
C ARG A 141 1.22 -11.95 23.18
N ILE A 142 0.82 -10.72 23.46
CA ILE A 142 0.34 -10.31 24.79
C ILE A 142 -0.96 -11.04 25.11
N GLU A 143 -1.90 -11.09 24.17
CA GLU A 143 -3.19 -11.79 24.30
C GLU A 143 -3.04 -13.30 24.51
N ALA A 144 -1.97 -13.90 23.99
CA ALA A 144 -1.68 -15.32 24.16
C ALA A 144 -0.98 -15.65 25.49
N LEU A 145 -0.61 -14.65 26.29
CA LEU A 145 -0.07 -14.91 27.63
C LEU A 145 -1.18 -15.46 28.53
N PRO A 146 -0.88 -16.42 29.41
CA PRO A 146 -1.86 -16.86 30.40
C PRO A 146 -2.24 -15.68 31.28
N ASP A 147 -3.53 -15.55 31.60
CA ASP A 147 -3.98 -14.60 32.61
C ASP A 147 -3.22 -14.87 33.89
N VAL A 148 -2.38 -13.93 34.29
CA VAL A 148 -1.73 -13.96 35.60
C VAL A 148 -2.80 -13.55 36.60
N LEU A 149 -3.51 -14.55 37.14
CA LEU A 149 -4.38 -14.40 38.31
C LEU A 149 -3.57 -14.02 39.55
#